data_AF-A0AAU3A0L1-F1
#
_entry.id   AF-A0AAU3A0L1-F1
#
_cell.length_a   1.000
_cell.length_b   1.000
_cell.length_c   1.000
_cell.angle_alpha   90.00
_cell.angle_beta   90.00
_cell.angle_gamma   90.00
#
_symmetry.space_group_name_H-M   'P 1'
#
loop_
_entity.id
_entity.type
_entity.pdbx_description
1 polymer ?
#
loop_
_entity_poly.entity_id
_entity_poly.type
_entity_poly.pdbx_seq_one_letter_code
_entity_poly.pdbx_strand_id
1 'polypeptide(L)'
;MIARVRAVEGRQSVSTLQWPFCDLSSRIQSLEFNRMDTSGLASEALKVVTTFLGSTASASGADVWNLVRNRLQRSPQGSDAVARLTESPQDPDATESARTILADELSDERFAHALAEILTINKSTTQGVGSIAISSSKIKGSQISLGPLSITNNKTTQSSFAVILVVLIAALALLVYHFFGAKEAEHSPSVTKGSQSASETDGLGLKGNSGIEKMKKSLPLAEEMPGGWSVASGPTLDAASEIRGGEDCGTARDYVCKKADYFGQVIYAKASESIIFQIDAFANEQDAQVYFEQMSKTTKSDDLHSVSKSFSSQGEQSLTIHWNAGSEEKWAVIFLRGSAVNLVQSNGVNKANLQKMLNTFKQKIEIADK
;
A
#
# COMPACT_ATOMS: atom_id res chain seq x y z
N MET A 1 1.26 -15.13 58.77
CA MET A 1 1.82 -16.25 57.98
C MET A 1 0.66 -16.99 57.36
N ILE A 2 0.77 -17.39 56.08
CA ILE A 2 -0.29 -17.79 55.12
C ILE A 2 -0.79 -16.62 54.27
N ALA A 3 -0.12 -16.41 53.13
CA ALA A 3 -0.66 -15.69 51.98
C ALA A 3 -0.95 -16.72 50.87
N ARG A 4 -2.21 -16.78 50.44
CA ARG A 4 -2.69 -17.61 49.32
C ARG A 4 -2.30 -16.96 48.00
N VAL A 5 -1.59 -17.69 47.15
CA VAL A 5 -1.37 -17.34 45.74
C VAL A 5 -2.56 -17.88 44.93
N ARG A 6 -3.32 -17.00 44.29
CA ARG A 6 -4.21 -17.37 43.18
C ARG A 6 -3.42 -17.25 41.88
N ALA A 7 -3.27 -18.36 41.17
CA ALA A 7 -2.89 -18.36 39.77
C ALA A 7 -4.07 -17.79 38.96
N VAL A 8 -3.82 -16.76 38.16
CA VAL A 8 -4.74 -16.26 37.13
C VAL A 8 -4.18 -16.75 35.80
N GLU A 9 -4.88 -17.70 35.20
CA GLU A 9 -4.58 -18.28 33.90
C GLU A 9 -5.15 -17.36 32.81
N GLY A 10 -4.34 -16.42 32.35
CA GLY A 10 -4.67 -15.49 31.28
C GLY A 10 -4.30 -16.07 29.92
N ARG A 11 -5.26 -16.71 29.25
CA ARG A 11 -5.15 -17.16 27.86
C ARG A 11 -5.29 -15.92 26.94
N GLN A 12 -4.18 -15.30 26.56
CA GLN A 12 -4.19 -14.21 25.58
C GLN A 12 -4.51 -14.75 24.18
N SER A 13 -5.49 -14.14 23.51
CA SER A 13 -5.85 -14.44 22.14
C SER A 13 -4.73 -13.99 21.20
N VAL A 14 -4.32 -14.87 20.31
CA VAL A 14 -3.40 -14.56 19.22
C VAL A 14 -4.15 -13.67 18.22
N SER A 15 -3.88 -12.37 18.27
CA SER A 15 -4.39 -11.40 17.29
C SER A 15 -3.68 -11.63 15.96
N THR A 16 -4.45 -11.94 14.92
CA THR A 16 -4.03 -12.00 13.52
C THR A 16 -3.33 -10.68 13.13
N LEU A 17 -2.06 -10.78 12.73
CA LEU A 17 -1.20 -9.67 12.33
C LEU A 17 -1.63 -9.13 10.95
N GLN A 18 -2.39 -8.03 10.95
CA GLN A 18 -2.70 -7.26 9.75
C GLN A 18 -1.67 -6.13 9.60
N TRP A 19 -0.92 -6.13 8.48
CA TRP A 19 0.14 -5.16 8.20
C TRP A 19 -0.45 -3.76 7.93
N PRO A 20 0.06 -2.67 8.54
CA PRO A 20 -0.60 -1.35 8.56
C PRO A 20 -0.27 -0.42 7.37
N PHE A 21 0.13 -0.94 6.21
CA PHE A 21 0.64 -0.11 5.10
C PHE A 21 -0.43 0.61 4.26
N CYS A 22 -1.71 0.53 4.64
CA CYS A 22 -2.82 1.22 3.97
C CYS A 22 -2.95 2.73 4.32
N ASP A 23 -2.21 3.22 5.32
CA ASP A 23 -2.58 4.49 5.98
C ASP A 23 -1.93 5.79 5.43
N LEU A 24 -0.84 5.76 4.65
CA LEU A 24 -0.30 7.04 4.10
C LEU A 24 -1.07 7.55 2.88
N SER A 25 -1.73 6.66 2.13
CA SER A 25 -2.74 7.02 1.12
C SER A 25 -3.97 7.66 1.77
N SER A 26 -4.27 7.30 3.03
CA SER A 26 -5.47 7.74 3.75
C SER A 26 -5.50 9.24 3.97
N ARG A 27 -4.38 9.94 4.17
CA ARG A 27 -4.38 11.38 4.53
C ARG A 27 -4.55 12.33 3.35
N ILE A 28 -4.03 11.98 2.17
CA ILE A 28 -4.35 12.73 0.94
C ILE A 28 -5.75 12.37 0.45
N GLN A 29 -6.17 11.11 0.63
CA GLN A 29 -7.55 10.71 0.41
C GLN A 29 -8.51 11.27 1.46
N SER A 30 -8.13 11.55 2.72
CA SER A 30 -9.09 11.96 3.77
C SER A 30 -9.62 13.37 3.56
N LEU A 31 -8.83 14.24 2.91
CA LEU A 31 -9.28 15.55 2.47
C LEU A 31 -10.27 15.47 1.29
N GLU A 32 -10.22 14.43 0.46
CA GLU A 32 -11.26 14.10 -0.53
C GLU A 32 -12.39 13.23 0.06
N PHE A 33 -12.12 12.41 1.08
CA PHE A 33 -13.05 11.50 1.74
C PHE A 33 -14.09 12.26 2.54
N ASN A 34 -13.73 13.44 3.07
CA ASN A 34 -14.67 14.37 3.69
C ASN A 34 -15.73 14.92 2.71
N ARG A 35 -15.62 14.64 1.40
CA ARG A 35 -16.67 14.90 0.39
C ARG A 35 -17.42 13.67 -0.09
N MET A 36 -16.97 12.46 0.24
CA MET A 36 -17.69 11.26 -0.18
C MET A 36 -18.82 11.01 0.84
N ASP A 37 -20.02 11.44 0.46
CA ASP A 37 -21.26 11.18 1.21
C ASP A 37 -21.32 9.69 1.60
N THR A 38 -21.43 9.41 2.91
CA THR A 38 -21.52 8.04 3.46
C THR A 38 -22.66 7.26 2.80
N SER A 39 -23.72 7.97 2.39
CA SER A 39 -24.84 7.43 1.60
C SER A 39 -24.39 6.91 0.23
N GLY A 40 -23.46 7.61 -0.41
CA GLY A 40 -22.87 7.21 -1.69
C GLY A 40 -21.97 5.99 -1.54
N LEU A 41 -21.15 5.94 -0.48
CA LEU A 41 -20.28 4.79 -0.21
C LEU A 41 -21.09 3.52 0.11
N ALA A 42 -22.14 3.64 0.93
CA ALA A 42 -23.06 2.54 1.23
C ALA A 42 -23.76 2.01 -0.04
N SER A 43 -24.18 2.91 -0.93
CA SER A 43 -24.86 2.55 -2.18
C SER A 43 -23.93 1.80 -3.15
N GLU A 44 -22.68 2.28 -3.30
CA GLU A 44 -21.69 1.63 -4.17
C GLU A 44 -21.28 0.25 -3.61
N ALA A 45 -21.06 0.15 -2.30
CA ALA A 45 -20.78 -1.12 -1.63
C ALA A 45 -21.90 -2.14 -1.87
N LEU A 46 -23.15 -1.74 -1.68
CA LEU A 46 -24.28 -2.63 -1.88
C LEU A 46 -24.47 -3.06 -3.32
N LYS A 47 -24.21 -2.17 -4.29
CA LYS A 47 -24.23 -2.55 -5.71
C LYS A 47 -23.22 -3.66 -6.02
N VAL A 48 -22.01 -3.58 -5.45
CA VAL A 48 -20.99 -4.64 -5.59
C VAL A 48 -21.47 -5.94 -4.91
N VAL A 49 -22.03 -5.84 -3.70
CA VAL A 49 -22.54 -6.99 -2.94
C VAL A 49 -23.71 -7.69 -3.63
N THR A 50 -24.73 -6.96 -4.10
CA THR A 50 -25.89 -7.56 -4.77
C THR A 50 -25.51 -8.17 -6.12
N THR A 51 -24.56 -7.55 -6.84
CA THR A 51 -23.97 -8.14 -8.05
C THR A 51 -23.23 -9.45 -7.73
N PHE A 52 -22.45 -9.47 -6.64
CA PHE A 52 -21.74 -10.66 -6.19
C PHE A 52 -22.69 -11.80 -5.78
N LEU A 53 -23.72 -11.49 -4.98
CA LEU A 53 -24.70 -12.48 -4.51
C LEU A 53 -25.61 -12.99 -5.64
N GLY A 54 -25.87 -12.17 -6.67
CA GLY A 54 -26.72 -12.53 -7.81
C GLY A 54 -26.01 -13.19 -9.00
N SER A 55 -24.66 -13.27 -9.00
CA SER A 55 -23.89 -13.79 -10.13
C SER A 55 -22.87 -14.85 -9.71
N THR A 56 -22.35 -15.62 -10.66
CA THR A 56 -21.23 -16.54 -10.43
C THR A 56 -19.92 -15.75 -10.29
N ALA A 57 -19.71 -15.25 -9.06
CA ALA A 57 -18.47 -14.87 -8.40
C ALA A 57 -17.40 -14.07 -9.18
N SER A 58 -17.31 -12.77 -8.86
CA SER A 58 -16.05 -12.02 -8.98
C SER A 58 -15.33 -12.00 -7.63
N ALA A 59 -14.02 -12.26 -7.61
CA ALA A 59 -13.22 -12.28 -6.38
C ALA A 59 -13.30 -10.93 -5.62
N SER A 60 -13.34 -9.83 -6.36
CA SER A 60 -13.54 -8.47 -5.85
C SER A 60 -14.82 -8.28 -5.03
N GLY A 61 -15.91 -8.97 -5.42
CA GLY A 61 -17.18 -8.88 -4.71
C GLY A 61 -17.19 -9.62 -3.38
N ALA A 62 -16.41 -10.71 -3.29
CA ALA A 62 -16.30 -11.51 -2.07
C ALA A 62 -15.65 -10.74 -0.93
N ASP A 63 -14.61 -9.95 -1.21
CA ASP A 63 -13.92 -9.19 -0.16
C ASP A 63 -14.78 -8.05 0.39
N VAL A 64 -15.48 -7.31 -0.49
CA VAL A 64 -16.45 -6.29 -0.08
C VAL A 64 -17.57 -6.92 0.75
N TRP A 65 -18.10 -8.05 0.30
CA TRP A 65 -19.14 -8.79 1.02
C TRP A 65 -18.68 -9.24 2.40
N ASN A 66 -17.49 -9.83 2.51
CA ASN A 66 -16.94 -10.30 3.79
C ASN A 66 -16.76 -9.14 4.77
N LEU A 67 -16.25 -8.00 4.30
CA LEU A 67 -16.09 -6.81 5.13
C LEU A 67 -17.43 -6.27 5.65
N VAL A 68 -18.41 -6.09 4.75
CA VAL A 68 -19.75 -5.60 5.09
C VAL A 68 -20.47 -6.58 6.01
N ARG A 69 -20.45 -7.88 5.69
CA ARG A 69 -21.07 -8.95 6.49
C ARG A 69 -20.49 -8.99 7.90
N ASN A 70 -19.16 -9.02 8.04
CA ASN A 70 -18.50 -9.09 9.35
C ASN A 70 -18.84 -7.88 10.24
N ARG A 71 -19.06 -6.71 9.62
CA ARG A 71 -19.47 -5.51 10.34
C ARG A 71 -20.93 -5.59 10.77
N LEU A 72 -21.84 -5.84 9.83
CA LEU A 72 -23.28 -5.87 10.08
C LEU A 72 -23.67 -7.00 11.06
N GLN A 73 -22.96 -8.13 11.06
CA GLN A 73 -23.22 -9.22 12.00
C GLN A 73 -22.93 -8.88 13.48
N ARG A 74 -22.32 -7.73 13.78
CA ARG A 74 -22.07 -7.28 15.17
C ARG A 74 -23.34 -6.77 15.87
N SER A 75 -24.37 -6.41 15.12
CA SER A 75 -25.66 -5.98 15.66
C SER A 75 -26.76 -6.97 15.27
N PRO A 76 -27.80 -7.17 16.11
CA PRO A 76 -28.93 -8.01 15.74
C PRO A 76 -29.62 -7.55 14.45
N GLN A 77 -29.81 -6.24 14.30
CA GLN A 77 -30.42 -5.63 13.11
C GLN A 77 -29.58 -5.85 11.85
N GLY A 78 -28.25 -5.68 11.93
CA GLY A 78 -27.38 -5.92 10.79
C GLY A 78 -27.28 -7.40 10.43
N SER A 79 -27.32 -8.31 11.40
CA SER A 79 -27.39 -9.75 11.15
C SER A 79 -28.66 -10.14 10.37
N ASP A 80 -29.81 -9.60 10.76
CA ASP A 80 -31.09 -9.84 10.06
C ASP A 80 -31.06 -9.27 8.64
N ALA A 81 -30.48 -8.09 8.44
CA ALA A 81 -30.34 -7.48 7.13
C ALA A 81 -29.41 -8.29 6.21
N VAL A 82 -28.28 -8.79 6.73
CA VAL A 82 -27.37 -9.69 6.01
C VAL A 82 -28.09 -10.97 5.60
N ALA A 83 -28.90 -11.55 6.49
CA ALA A 83 -29.67 -12.77 6.19
C ALA A 83 -30.66 -12.55 5.05
N ARG A 84 -31.47 -11.48 5.12
CA ARG A 84 -32.42 -11.11 4.06
C ARG A 84 -31.74 -10.82 2.73
N LEU A 85 -30.63 -10.06 2.76
CA LEU A 85 -29.87 -9.73 1.56
C LEU A 85 -29.26 -10.99 0.91
N THR A 86 -28.85 -11.97 1.71
CA THR A 86 -28.32 -13.25 1.20
C THR A 86 -29.42 -14.11 0.60
N GLU A 87 -30.59 -14.16 1.23
CA GLU A 87 -31.74 -14.94 0.77
C GLU A 87 -32.35 -14.36 -0.52
N SER A 88 -32.43 -13.04 -0.62
CA SER A 88 -33.05 -12.34 -1.75
C SER A 88 -32.25 -11.09 -2.17
N PRO A 89 -31.12 -11.27 -2.89
CA PRO A 89 -30.23 -10.15 -3.26
C PRO A 89 -30.83 -9.11 -4.22
N GLN A 90 -31.95 -9.44 -4.87
CA GLN A 90 -32.67 -8.58 -5.82
C GLN A 90 -33.93 -7.95 -5.20
N ASP A 91 -34.22 -8.23 -3.93
CA ASP A 91 -35.33 -7.61 -3.21
C ASP A 91 -34.97 -6.15 -2.85
N PRO A 92 -35.73 -5.15 -3.35
CA PRO A 92 -35.48 -3.75 -3.04
C PRO A 92 -35.59 -3.44 -1.54
N ASP A 93 -36.48 -4.11 -0.81
CA ASP A 93 -36.69 -3.86 0.63
C ASP A 93 -35.50 -4.40 1.45
N ALA A 94 -34.97 -5.57 1.08
CA ALA A 94 -33.76 -6.12 1.68
C ALA A 94 -32.53 -5.23 1.42
N THR A 95 -32.40 -4.73 0.19
CA THR A 95 -31.29 -3.85 -0.21
C THR A 95 -31.35 -2.51 0.53
N GLU A 96 -32.53 -1.89 0.62
CA GLU A 96 -32.74 -0.60 1.30
C GLU A 96 -32.52 -0.71 2.81
N SER A 97 -32.97 -1.81 3.43
CA SER A 97 -32.72 -2.10 4.84
C SER A 97 -31.22 -2.27 5.11
N ALA A 98 -30.50 -3.04 4.29
CA ALA A 98 -29.06 -3.18 4.41
C ALA A 98 -28.33 -1.83 4.19
N ARG A 99 -28.81 -0.98 3.28
CA ARG A 99 -28.22 0.34 2.98
C ARG A 99 -28.32 1.28 4.17
N THR A 100 -29.48 1.31 4.80
CA THR A 100 -29.75 2.17 5.95
C THR A 100 -28.84 1.79 7.13
N ILE A 101 -28.72 0.49 7.42
CA ILE A 101 -27.87 0.02 8.53
C ILE A 101 -26.38 0.21 8.18
N LEU A 102 -25.99 -0.04 6.94
CA LEU A 102 -24.62 0.19 6.50
C LEU A 102 -24.24 1.68 6.60
N ALA A 103 -25.14 2.59 6.25
CA ALA A 103 -24.92 4.03 6.38
C ALA A 103 -24.72 4.46 7.85
N ASP A 104 -25.45 3.86 8.79
CA ASP A 104 -25.27 4.11 10.22
C ASP A 104 -23.89 3.60 10.72
N GLU A 105 -23.50 2.40 10.31
CA GLU A 105 -22.19 1.80 10.63
C GLU A 105 -21.01 2.58 10.03
N LEU A 106 -21.22 3.29 8.91
CA LEU A 106 -20.23 4.17 8.29
C LEU A 106 -19.95 5.44 9.11
N SER A 107 -20.66 5.67 10.21
CA SER A 107 -20.26 6.67 11.22
C SER A 107 -18.95 6.29 11.91
N ASP A 108 -18.52 5.02 11.84
CA ASP A 108 -17.17 4.59 12.25
C ASP A 108 -16.18 4.86 11.11
N GLU A 109 -15.38 5.93 11.26
CA GLU A 109 -14.41 6.39 10.26
C GLU A 109 -13.46 5.28 9.79
N ARG A 110 -13.05 4.37 10.67
CA ARG A 110 -12.15 3.27 10.32
C ARG A 110 -12.82 2.27 9.38
N PHE A 111 -14.10 1.99 9.62
CA PHE A 111 -14.88 1.11 8.75
C PHE A 111 -15.16 1.78 7.40
N ALA A 112 -15.51 3.07 7.41
CA ALA A 112 -15.71 3.83 6.18
C ALA A 112 -14.44 3.86 5.32
N HIS A 113 -13.28 4.10 5.92
CA HIS A 113 -12.00 4.09 5.22
C HIS A 113 -11.69 2.70 4.61
N ALA A 114 -11.82 1.63 5.39
CA ALA A 114 -11.57 0.27 4.92
C ALA A 114 -12.50 -0.10 3.75
N LEU A 115 -13.78 0.32 3.80
CA LEU A 115 -14.74 0.06 2.73
C LEU A 115 -14.42 0.85 1.45
N ALA A 116 -13.96 2.10 1.59
CA ALA A 116 -13.61 2.94 0.45
C ALA A 116 -12.34 2.47 -0.26
N GLU A 117 -11.33 2.04 0.49
CA GLU A 117 -10.10 1.48 -0.05
C GLU A 117 -10.39 0.27 -0.94
N ILE A 118 -11.19 -0.68 -0.42
CA ILE A 118 -11.51 -1.91 -1.16
C ILE A 118 -12.36 -1.63 -2.41
N LEU A 119 -13.27 -0.65 -2.35
CA LEU A 119 -14.05 -0.23 -3.52
C LEU A 119 -13.18 0.47 -4.57
N THR A 120 -12.17 1.23 -4.16
CA THR A 120 -11.24 1.92 -5.06
C THR A 120 -10.36 0.93 -5.82
N ILE A 121 -9.87 -0.10 -5.13
CA ILE A 121 -9.12 -1.21 -5.73
C ILE A 121 -9.98 -1.91 -6.80
N ASN A 122 -11.25 -2.18 -6.49
CA ASN A 122 -12.17 -2.85 -7.40
C ASN A 122 -12.56 -2.00 -8.63
N LYS A 123 -12.67 -0.69 -8.47
CA LYS A 123 -12.97 0.23 -9.58
C LYS A 123 -11.85 0.26 -10.62
N SER A 124 -10.59 0.23 -10.18
CA SER A 124 -9.41 0.25 -11.04
C SER A 124 -9.32 -0.99 -11.95
N THR A 125 -9.73 -2.16 -11.45
CA THR A 125 -9.75 -3.41 -12.23
C THR A 125 -10.80 -3.41 -13.33
N THR A 126 -11.91 -2.69 -13.14
CA THR A 126 -13.06 -2.73 -14.06
C THR A 126 -12.89 -1.80 -15.27
N GLN A 127 -12.03 -0.78 -15.19
CA GLN A 127 -11.79 0.16 -16.29
C GLN A 127 -10.68 -0.25 -17.27
N GLY A 128 -9.98 -1.37 -17.03
CA GLY A 128 -8.82 -1.80 -17.80
C GLY A 128 -9.08 -2.72 -19.00
N VAL A 129 -10.30 -3.22 -19.21
CA VAL A 129 -10.58 -4.14 -20.31
C VAL A 129 -11.77 -3.62 -21.11
N GLY A 130 -11.44 -2.91 -22.20
CA GLY A 130 -12.33 -2.84 -23.35
C GLY A 130 -12.65 -4.27 -23.78
N SER A 131 -13.79 -4.78 -23.34
CA SER A 131 -14.41 -5.99 -23.85
C SER A 131 -14.77 -5.71 -25.31
N ILE A 132 -13.80 -5.90 -26.19
CA ILE A 132 -14.08 -6.25 -27.56
C ILE A 132 -14.43 -7.72 -27.48
N ALA A 133 -15.72 -8.02 -27.38
CA ALA A 133 -16.23 -9.34 -27.73
C ALA A 133 -15.95 -9.54 -29.23
N ILE A 134 -14.73 -10.00 -29.56
CA ILE A 134 -14.43 -10.54 -30.88
C ILE A 134 -15.12 -11.89 -30.93
N SER A 135 -16.43 -11.85 -31.21
CA SER A 135 -17.12 -13.01 -31.76
C SER A 135 -16.50 -13.25 -33.13
N SER A 136 -15.73 -14.33 -33.22
CA SER A 136 -15.00 -14.77 -34.41
C SER A 136 -15.97 -15.18 -35.51
N SER A 137 -16.51 -14.21 -36.23
CA SER A 137 -17.17 -14.44 -37.50
C SER A 137 -16.57 -13.49 -38.54
N LYS A 138 -15.78 -14.05 -39.46
CA LYS A 138 -15.39 -13.38 -40.70
C LYS A 138 -16.66 -13.12 -41.51
N ILE A 139 -17.28 -11.96 -41.35
CA ILE A 139 -18.32 -11.50 -42.26
C ILE A 139 -17.78 -10.29 -43.01
N LYS A 140 -17.27 -10.59 -44.21
CA LYS A 140 -16.89 -9.59 -45.21
C LYS A 140 -18.17 -9.04 -45.82
N GLY A 141 -18.56 -7.84 -45.41
CA GLY A 141 -19.62 -7.05 -46.02
C GLY A 141 -21.02 -7.36 -45.50
N SER A 142 -21.45 -6.68 -44.45
CA SER A 142 -22.87 -6.33 -44.32
C SER A 142 -23.01 -4.90 -43.81
N GLN A 143 -23.69 -4.09 -44.61
CA GLN A 143 -24.11 -2.75 -44.30
C GLN A 143 -25.40 -2.89 -43.50
N ILE A 144 -25.32 -2.77 -42.18
CA ILE A 144 -26.50 -2.82 -41.32
C ILE A 144 -27.15 -1.43 -41.37
N SER A 145 -28.12 -1.28 -42.29
CA SER A 145 -29.09 -0.19 -42.27
C SER A 145 -30.07 -0.42 -41.13
N LEU A 146 -29.78 0.16 -39.97
CA LEU A 146 -30.81 0.56 -39.03
C LEU A 146 -31.47 1.83 -39.58
N GLY A 147 -32.79 1.95 -39.43
CA GLY A 147 -33.59 3.11 -39.83
C GLY A 147 -33.13 4.44 -39.20
N PRO A 148 -33.85 5.55 -39.45
CA PRO A 148 -33.32 6.91 -39.43
C PRO A 148 -33.02 7.45 -38.02
N LEU A 149 -31.93 6.99 -37.43
CA LEU A 149 -31.22 7.67 -36.35
C LEU A 149 -29.75 7.74 -36.74
N SER A 150 -29.46 8.74 -37.57
CA SER A 150 -28.10 9.14 -37.91
C SER A 150 -27.47 9.84 -36.70
N ILE A 151 -26.82 9.07 -35.82
CA ILE A 151 -25.91 9.64 -34.83
C ILE A 151 -24.62 10.00 -35.58
N THR A 152 -24.56 11.23 -36.10
CA THR A 152 -23.34 11.83 -36.63
C THR A 152 -22.33 11.98 -35.51
N ASN A 153 -21.28 11.15 -35.55
CA ASN A 153 -20.13 11.26 -34.67
C ASN A 153 -19.33 12.52 -35.04
N ASN A 154 -19.62 13.62 -34.37
CA ASN A 154 -19.01 14.92 -34.64
C ASN A 154 -17.64 14.98 -33.94
N LYS A 155 -16.54 14.85 -34.69
CA LYS A 155 -15.14 14.87 -34.20
C LYS A 155 -14.67 16.25 -33.70
N THR A 156 -15.58 17.17 -33.42
CA THR A 156 -15.28 18.60 -33.26
C THR A 156 -15.26 19.06 -31.80
N THR A 157 -15.55 18.19 -30.82
CA THR A 157 -15.59 18.53 -29.38
C THR A 157 -14.31 18.21 -28.60
N GLN A 158 -13.25 17.70 -29.24
CA GLN A 158 -12.01 17.33 -28.54
C GLN A 158 -11.02 18.49 -28.30
N SER A 159 -11.26 19.71 -28.82
CA SER A 159 -10.29 20.81 -28.64
C SER A 159 -10.50 21.66 -27.37
N SER A 160 -11.66 21.59 -26.71
CA SER A 160 -11.95 22.41 -25.53
C SER A 160 -11.32 21.89 -24.22
N PHE A 161 -10.98 20.60 -24.15
CA PHE A 161 -10.37 20.02 -22.94
C PHE A 161 -8.90 20.39 -22.75
N ALA A 162 -8.17 20.67 -23.84
CA ALA A 162 -6.75 21.01 -23.76
C ALA A 162 -6.51 22.36 -23.05
N VAL A 163 -7.40 23.34 -23.24
CA VAL A 163 -7.26 24.67 -22.64
C VAL A 163 -7.49 24.63 -21.12
N ILE A 164 -8.45 23.82 -20.66
CA ILE A 164 -8.75 23.68 -19.22
C ILE A 164 -7.58 23.02 -18.48
N LEU A 165 -6.94 22.01 -19.09
CA LEU A 165 -5.81 21.30 -18.49
C LEU A 165 -4.60 22.23 -18.28
N VAL A 166 -4.29 23.10 -19.24
CA VAL A 166 -3.16 24.05 -19.15
C VAL A 166 -3.38 25.07 -18.03
N VAL A 167 -4.61 25.58 -17.88
CA VAL A 167 -4.96 26.52 -16.80
C VAL A 167 -4.84 25.84 -15.43
N LEU A 168 -5.25 24.58 -15.32
CA LEU A 168 -5.17 23.83 -14.05
C LEU A 168 -3.72 23.57 -13.61
N ILE A 169 -2.84 23.23 -14.56
CA ILE A 169 -1.40 23.04 -14.29
C ILE A 169 -0.73 24.35 -13.86
N ALA A 170 -1.08 25.47 -14.51
CA ALA A 170 -0.56 26.79 -14.13
C ALA A 170 -1.01 27.21 -12.71
N ALA A 171 -2.25 26.91 -12.33
CA ALA A 171 -2.76 27.18 -10.98
C ALA A 171 -2.05 26.33 -9.90
N LEU A 172 -1.78 25.05 -10.19
CA LEU A 172 -1.02 24.17 -9.31
C LEU A 172 0.43 24.66 -9.10
N ALA A 173 1.09 25.12 -10.16
CA ALA A 173 2.44 25.68 -10.07
C ALA A 173 2.52 26.94 -9.17
N LEU A 174 1.50 27.81 -9.23
CA LEU A 174 1.42 29.00 -8.38
C LEU A 174 1.19 28.67 -6.90
N LEU A 175 0.40 27.63 -6.59
CA LEU A 175 0.18 27.17 -5.22
C LEU A 175 1.47 26.61 -4.60
N VAL A 176 2.23 25.80 -5.34
CA VAL A 176 3.52 25.28 -4.88
C VAL A 176 4.51 26.43 -4.65
N TYR A 177 4.56 27.41 -5.55
CA TYR A 177 5.46 28.55 -5.39
C TYR A 177 5.15 29.42 -4.16
N HIS A 178 3.87 29.62 -3.82
CA HIS A 178 3.49 30.39 -2.62
C HIS A 178 3.69 29.62 -1.31
N PHE A 179 3.50 28.30 -1.30
CA PHE A 179 3.64 27.52 -0.07
C PHE A 179 5.10 27.28 0.34
N PHE A 180 6.03 27.25 -0.62
CA PHE A 180 7.44 26.94 -0.35
C PHE A 180 8.39 28.15 -0.50
N GLY A 181 7.90 29.30 -0.99
CA GLY A 181 8.75 30.41 -1.42
C GLY A 181 9.18 31.43 -0.36
N ALA A 182 8.78 31.32 0.91
CA ALA A 182 9.11 32.34 1.91
C ALA A 182 9.61 31.74 3.22
N LYS A 183 10.92 31.45 3.28
CA LYS A 183 11.68 31.45 4.54
C LYS A 183 13.00 32.19 4.35
N GLU A 184 12.97 33.46 4.76
CA GLU A 184 14.14 34.28 5.00
C GLU A 184 15.07 33.60 6.02
N ALA A 185 16.34 33.52 5.67
CA ALA A 185 17.38 32.91 6.47
C ALA A 185 17.86 33.87 7.57
N GLU A 186 17.38 33.69 8.80
CA GLU A 186 17.97 34.34 9.96
C GLU A 186 19.18 33.55 10.48
N HIS A 187 20.30 34.27 10.59
CA HIS A 187 21.58 33.86 11.17
C HIS A 187 21.50 33.72 12.70
N SER A 188 22.02 32.62 13.28
CA SER A 188 22.71 32.61 14.60
C SER A 188 23.14 31.20 15.09
N PRO A 189 24.05 31.07 16.07
CA PRO A 189 25.49 31.00 15.86
C PRO A 189 26.11 29.63 16.20
N SER A 190 27.35 29.46 15.74
CA SER A 190 28.22 28.30 15.96
C SER A 190 28.53 28.04 17.43
N VAL A 191 28.14 26.88 17.95
CA VAL A 191 28.68 26.30 19.19
C VAL A 191 29.67 25.20 18.83
N THR A 192 30.95 25.54 18.89
CA THR A 192 32.07 24.59 18.83
C THR A 192 32.14 23.84 20.16
N LYS A 193 31.77 22.55 20.17
CA LYS A 193 32.15 21.61 21.23
C LYS A 193 32.86 20.42 20.59
N GLY A 194 34.07 20.16 21.11
CA GLY A 194 35.07 19.26 20.55
C GLY A 194 34.57 17.85 20.30
N SER A 195 34.80 17.38 19.08
CA SER A 195 34.55 16.02 18.65
C SER A 195 35.77 15.16 19.01
N GLN A 196 35.60 14.26 19.97
CA GLN A 196 36.51 13.14 20.14
C GLN A 196 36.35 12.24 18.93
N SER A 197 37.44 12.09 18.18
CA SER A 197 37.58 11.24 17.00
C SER A 197 37.40 9.77 17.39
N ALA A 198 36.15 9.32 17.47
CA ALA A 198 35.81 7.91 17.42
C ALA A 198 35.89 7.46 15.96
N SER A 199 36.71 6.44 15.71
CA SER A 199 36.97 5.89 14.39
C SER A 199 35.65 5.56 13.66
N GLU A 200 35.42 6.33 12.60
CA GLU A 200 34.37 6.14 11.60
C GLU A 200 34.53 4.72 11.03
N THR A 201 33.61 3.83 11.39
CA THR A 201 33.55 2.47 10.88
C THR A 201 32.43 2.41 9.86
N ASP A 202 32.76 1.89 8.68
CA ASP A 202 32.03 1.91 7.41
C ASP A 202 30.61 1.32 7.45
N GLY A 203 29.64 2.08 7.99
CA GLY A 203 28.24 2.01 7.56
C GLY A 203 28.01 2.98 6.41
N LEU A 204 26.85 2.93 5.73
CA LEU A 204 26.45 3.78 4.60
C LEU A 204 26.71 5.31 4.76
N GLY A 205 27.08 5.79 5.96
CA GLY A 205 27.50 7.17 6.20
C GLY A 205 26.33 8.12 6.01
N LEU A 206 25.14 7.71 6.43
CA LEU A 206 23.88 8.36 6.06
C LEU A 206 23.59 9.63 6.86
N LYS A 207 24.54 10.17 7.62
CA LYS A 207 24.29 11.42 8.36
C LYS A 207 24.16 12.61 7.40
N GLY A 208 23.07 13.34 7.52
CA GLY A 208 22.83 14.58 6.78
C GLY A 208 22.34 14.36 5.35
N ASN A 209 22.37 15.43 4.54
CA ASN A 209 21.78 15.42 3.19
C ASN A 209 22.43 14.40 2.24
N SER A 210 23.69 14.01 2.49
CA SER A 210 24.37 12.95 1.74
C SER A 210 23.70 11.59 1.92
N GLY A 211 23.09 11.32 3.07
CA GLY A 211 22.39 10.07 3.33
C GLY A 211 21.15 9.89 2.46
N ILE A 212 20.36 10.96 2.31
CA ILE A 212 19.17 10.96 1.45
C ILE A 212 19.56 10.70 -0.01
N GLU A 213 20.61 11.36 -0.51
CA GLU A 213 21.08 11.16 -1.88
C GLU A 213 21.63 9.75 -2.13
N LYS A 214 22.37 9.18 -1.17
CA LYS A 214 22.80 7.77 -1.25
C LYS A 214 21.60 6.83 -1.29
N MET A 215 20.63 7.01 -0.39
CA MET A 215 19.42 6.19 -0.33
C MET A 215 18.60 6.28 -1.63
N LYS A 216 18.47 7.49 -2.19
CA LYS A 216 17.80 7.72 -3.48
C LYS A 216 18.47 6.94 -4.61
N LYS A 217 19.81 6.89 -4.63
CA LYS A 217 20.58 6.13 -5.62
C LYS A 217 20.48 4.62 -5.43
N SER A 218 20.30 4.16 -4.18
CA SER A 218 20.12 2.75 -3.86
C SER A 218 18.77 2.18 -4.32
N LEU A 219 17.72 3.00 -4.37
CA LEU A 219 16.41 2.55 -4.85
C LEU A 219 16.44 2.31 -6.39
N PRO A 220 15.79 1.24 -6.87
CA PRO A 220 15.72 0.97 -8.31
C PRO A 220 14.85 2.02 -9.00
N LEU A 221 15.25 2.39 -10.21
CA LEU A 221 14.54 3.30 -11.12
C LEU A 221 13.60 2.49 -12.03
N ALA A 222 12.58 3.14 -12.58
CA ALA A 222 11.60 2.50 -13.45
C ALA A 222 12.22 1.81 -14.68
N GLU A 223 13.26 2.41 -15.24
CA GLU A 223 14.01 1.89 -16.40
C GLU A 223 14.85 0.64 -16.09
N GLU A 224 15.12 0.37 -14.82
CA GLU A 224 15.86 -0.82 -14.37
C GLU A 224 14.91 -1.99 -14.07
N MET A 225 13.60 -1.71 -14.00
CA MET A 225 12.59 -2.74 -13.81
C MET A 225 12.35 -3.53 -15.10
N PRO A 226 11.92 -4.80 -15.02
CA PRO A 226 11.54 -5.55 -16.21
C PRO A 226 10.47 -4.81 -17.03
N GLY A 227 10.41 -5.07 -18.33
CA GLY A 227 9.44 -4.41 -19.22
C GLY A 227 7.98 -4.59 -18.73
N GLY A 228 7.23 -3.49 -18.76
CA GLY A 228 5.81 -3.43 -18.37
C GLY A 228 5.56 -3.09 -16.90
N TRP A 229 6.61 -2.90 -16.09
CA TRP A 229 6.49 -2.35 -14.74
C TRP A 229 6.46 -0.82 -14.78
N SER A 230 5.63 -0.22 -13.94
CA SER A 230 5.55 1.24 -13.76
C SER A 230 5.57 1.61 -12.29
N VAL A 231 6.05 2.81 -11.98
CA VAL A 231 6.00 3.35 -10.61
C VAL A 231 4.53 3.51 -10.22
N ALA A 232 4.09 2.78 -9.20
CA ALA A 232 2.77 2.92 -8.61
C ALA A 232 2.79 3.99 -7.50
N SER A 233 3.89 4.08 -6.75
CA SER A 233 4.09 5.09 -5.70
C SER A 233 5.58 5.31 -5.41
N GLY A 234 5.94 6.50 -4.95
CA GLY A 234 7.31 6.90 -4.63
C GLY A 234 8.16 7.34 -5.85
N PRO A 235 9.50 7.43 -5.70
CA PRO A 235 10.24 7.14 -4.47
C PRO A 235 9.89 8.16 -3.37
N THR A 236 9.56 7.68 -2.17
CA THR A 236 9.44 8.51 -0.97
C THR A 236 10.72 8.37 -0.16
N LEU A 237 11.24 9.50 0.32
CA LEU A 237 12.48 9.59 1.08
C LEU A 237 12.23 10.59 2.19
N ASP A 238 12.03 10.07 3.39
CA ASP A 238 11.65 10.89 4.54
C ASP A 238 12.69 10.69 5.64
N ALA A 239 12.99 11.77 6.36
CA ALA A 239 13.63 11.60 7.66
C ALA A 239 12.65 10.84 8.55
N ALA A 240 13.10 9.80 9.23
CA ALA A 240 12.21 9.00 10.07
C ALA A 240 11.55 9.85 11.16
N SER A 241 12.18 10.95 11.58
CA SER A 241 11.59 11.96 12.49
C SER A 241 10.37 12.69 11.92
N GLU A 242 10.27 12.86 10.60
CA GLU A 242 9.09 13.46 9.96
C GLU A 242 7.93 12.47 9.94
N ILE A 243 8.24 11.17 9.83
CA ILE A 243 7.26 10.08 10.00
C ILE A 243 6.76 10.00 11.46
N ARG A 244 7.60 10.30 12.46
CA ARG A 244 7.22 10.32 13.90
C ARG A 244 6.10 11.32 14.23
N GLY A 245 5.82 12.29 13.36
CA GLY A 245 4.72 13.25 13.55
C GLY A 245 3.33 12.67 13.29
N GLY A 246 3.22 11.47 12.70
CA GLY A 246 1.98 10.71 12.60
C GLY A 246 1.84 9.80 13.82
N GLU A 247 0.76 9.96 14.60
CA GLU A 247 0.47 9.19 15.82
C GLU A 247 0.42 7.66 15.65
N ASP A 248 0.45 7.12 14.43
CA ASP A 248 0.28 5.69 14.14
C ASP A 248 1.48 5.04 13.45
N CYS A 249 2.62 5.02 14.14
CA CYS A 249 3.60 3.96 13.90
C CYS A 249 3.12 2.69 14.60
N GLY A 250 2.41 1.81 13.88
CA GLY A 250 1.95 0.52 14.42
C GLY A 250 3.05 -0.30 15.12
N THR A 251 2.67 -1.30 15.94
CA THR A 251 3.56 -1.95 16.93
C THR A 251 4.89 -2.51 16.40
N ALA A 252 4.94 -2.98 15.15
CA ALA A 252 6.19 -3.43 14.52
C ALA A 252 7.04 -2.27 13.93
N ARG A 253 6.41 -1.13 13.60
CA ARG A 253 7.09 0.10 13.14
C ARG A 253 7.53 0.99 14.29
N ASP A 254 7.07 0.77 15.51
CA ASP A 254 7.46 1.59 16.66
C ASP A 254 9.00 1.64 16.83
N TYR A 255 9.69 0.52 16.59
CA TYR A 255 11.16 0.49 16.62
C TYR A 255 11.78 1.30 15.47
N VAL A 256 11.36 1.09 14.22
CA VAL A 256 11.86 1.84 13.05
C VAL A 256 11.60 3.33 13.22
N CYS A 257 10.37 3.71 13.55
CA CYS A 257 10.01 5.10 13.70
C CYS A 257 10.85 5.78 14.78
N LYS A 258 11.19 5.08 15.87
CA LYS A 258 12.03 5.64 16.94
C LYS A 258 13.52 5.66 16.63
N LYS A 259 14.02 4.71 15.81
CA LYS A 259 15.46 4.43 15.70
C LYS A 259 16.07 4.58 14.32
N ALA A 260 15.28 4.44 13.26
CA ALA A 260 15.75 4.81 11.94
C ALA A 260 15.98 6.33 11.90
N ASP A 261 16.98 6.74 11.14
CA ASP A 261 17.23 8.13 10.78
C ASP A 261 16.52 8.47 9.47
N TYR A 262 16.49 7.52 8.52
CA TYR A 262 15.89 7.72 7.20
C TYR A 262 15.09 6.50 6.77
N PHE A 263 14.05 6.77 5.99
CA PHE A 263 13.17 5.79 5.37
C PHE A 263 13.05 6.07 3.88
N GLY A 264 13.31 5.07 3.05
CA GLY A 264 13.17 5.15 1.61
C GLY A 264 12.31 4.02 1.09
N GLN A 265 11.33 4.31 0.23
CA GLN A 265 10.58 3.26 -0.46
C GLN A 265 10.19 3.66 -1.88
N VAL A 266 10.00 2.65 -2.73
CA VAL A 266 9.37 2.80 -4.04
C VAL A 266 8.51 1.56 -4.33
N ILE A 267 7.32 1.79 -4.86
CA ILE A 267 6.36 0.74 -5.22
C ILE A 267 6.21 0.71 -6.72
N TYR A 268 6.40 -0.46 -7.30
CA TYR A 268 6.15 -0.74 -8.71
C TYR A 268 4.96 -1.68 -8.85
N ALA A 269 4.21 -1.52 -9.93
CA ALA A 269 3.12 -2.41 -10.28
C ALA A 269 3.15 -2.79 -11.77
N LYS A 270 2.62 -3.98 -12.07
CA LYS A 270 2.40 -4.49 -13.43
C LYS A 270 1.19 -5.41 -13.43
N ALA A 271 0.10 -5.00 -14.09
CA ALA A 271 -1.16 -5.74 -14.07
C ALA A 271 -1.61 -6.04 -12.62
N SER A 272 -1.71 -7.31 -12.22
CA SER A 272 -2.02 -7.72 -10.84
C SER A 272 -0.78 -7.95 -9.96
N GLU A 273 0.42 -7.75 -10.49
CA GLU A 273 1.68 -7.91 -9.76
C GLU A 273 2.10 -6.58 -9.12
N SER A 274 2.68 -6.65 -7.92
CA SER A 274 3.32 -5.49 -7.27
C SER A 274 4.62 -5.87 -6.59
N ILE A 275 5.54 -4.91 -6.49
CA ILE A 275 6.78 -5.06 -5.75
C ILE A 275 7.14 -3.76 -5.04
N ILE A 276 7.57 -3.89 -3.79
CA ILE A 276 7.98 -2.79 -2.92
C ILE A 276 9.47 -2.98 -2.64
N PHE A 277 10.24 -1.93 -2.87
CA PHE A 277 11.62 -1.83 -2.39
C PHE A 277 11.65 -0.80 -1.28
N GLN A 278 12.19 -1.20 -0.13
CA GLN A 278 12.28 -0.37 1.07
C GLN A 278 13.70 -0.44 1.65
N ILE A 279 14.16 0.70 2.16
CA ILE A 279 15.44 0.86 2.86
C ILE A 279 15.15 1.59 4.17
N ASP A 280 15.43 0.92 5.29
CA ASP A 280 15.41 1.50 6.62
C ASP A 280 16.86 1.74 7.07
N ALA A 281 17.23 3.01 7.22
CA ALA A 281 18.58 3.40 7.60
C ALA A 281 18.65 3.82 9.07
N PHE A 282 19.62 3.27 9.78
CA PHE A 282 19.84 3.52 11.21
C PHE A 282 21.14 4.28 11.44
N ALA A 283 21.22 4.94 12.59
CA ALA A 283 22.40 5.68 13.03
C ALA A 283 23.64 4.79 13.21
N ASN A 284 23.43 3.50 13.49
CA ASN A 284 24.49 2.51 13.72
C ASN A 284 24.02 1.09 13.36
N GLU A 285 24.99 0.20 13.13
CA GLU A 285 24.75 -1.20 12.76
C GLU A 285 24.03 -2.01 13.85
N GLN A 286 24.26 -1.69 15.13
CA GLN A 286 23.62 -2.39 16.24
C GLN A 286 22.10 -2.21 16.23
N ASP A 287 21.61 -0.98 16.00
CA ASP A 287 20.16 -0.71 15.89
C ASP A 287 19.56 -1.40 14.65
N ALA A 288 20.30 -1.42 13.53
CA ALA A 288 19.89 -2.13 12.32
C ALA A 288 19.80 -3.66 12.54
N GLN A 289 20.78 -4.25 13.23
CA GLN A 289 20.80 -5.67 13.60
C GLN A 289 19.61 -6.01 14.51
N VAL A 290 19.33 -5.19 15.53
CA VAL A 290 18.17 -5.39 16.42
C VAL A 290 16.87 -5.35 15.63
N TYR A 291 16.74 -4.40 14.70
CA TYR A 291 15.56 -4.32 13.84
C TYR A 291 15.42 -5.54 12.92
N PHE A 292 16.51 -5.94 12.26
CA PHE A 292 16.55 -7.15 11.42
C PHE A 292 16.11 -8.39 12.22
N GLU A 293 16.62 -8.56 13.44
CA GLU A 293 16.23 -9.67 14.32
C GLU A 293 14.75 -9.61 14.70
N GLN A 294 14.21 -8.43 15.03
CA GLN A 294 12.79 -8.25 15.32
C GLN A 294 11.91 -8.61 14.13
N MET A 295 12.26 -8.17 12.92
CA MET A 295 11.58 -8.60 11.69
C MET A 295 11.68 -10.11 11.49
N SER A 296 12.84 -10.70 11.75
CA SER A 296 13.01 -12.16 11.64
C SER A 296 12.18 -12.95 12.65
N LYS A 297 11.86 -12.37 13.81
CA LYS A 297 11.04 -13.00 14.87
C LYS A 297 9.55 -12.85 14.60
N THR A 298 9.11 -11.66 14.18
CA THR A 298 7.71 -11.39 13.81
C THR A 298 7.28 -12.21 12.61
N THR A 299 8.22 -12.53 11.72
CA THR A 299 7.98 -13.39 10.57
C THR A 299 8.15 -14.88 10.89
N LYS A 300 7.72 -15.33 12.07
CA LYS A 300 7.62 -16.77 12.42
C LYS A 300 6.18 -17.20 12.72
N SER A 301 5.21 -16.60 12.04
CA SER A 301 3.81 -17.04 12.10
C SER A 301 3.66 -18.45 11.51
N ASP A 302 2.71 -19.22 12.05
CA ASP A 302 2.42 -20.62 11.68
C ASP A 302 2.04 -20.80 10.19
N ASP A 303 1.68 -19.73 9.49
CA ASP A 303 1.29 -19.74 8.07
C ASP A 303 2.48 -19.60 7.09
N LEU A 304 3.71 -19.51 7.61
CA LEU A 304 4.90 -19.33 6.78
C LEU A 304 5.49 -20.67 6.36
N HIS A 305 5.29 -21.02 5.09
CA HIS A 305 5.68 -22.33 4.54
C HIS A 305 7.20 -22.53 4.45
N SER A 306 8.00 -21.47 4.38
CA SER A 306 9.45 -21.60 4.47
C SER A 306 10.13 -20.29 4.85
N VAL A 307 11.04 -20.39 5.81
CA VAL A 307 11.97 -19.33 6.18
C VAL A 307 13.38 -19.84 5.91
N SER A 308 14.03 -19.34 4.86
CA SER A 308 15.44 -19.66 4.61
C SER A 308 16.31 -18.50 5.08
N LYS A 309 17.20 -18.80 6.02
CA LYS A 309 18.29 -17.89 6.40
C LYS A 309 19.52 -18.27 5.60
N SER A 310 20.07 -17.31 4.88
CA SER A 310 21.39 -17.45 4.24
C SER A 310 22.30 -16.35 4.74
N PHE A 311 23.48 -16.76 5.21
CA PHE A 311 24.59 -15.86 5.47
C PHE A 311 25.48 -15.89 4.22
N SER A 312 25.69 -14.73 3.60
CA SER A 312 26.72 -14.65 2.55
C SER A 312 28.10 -14.56 3.20
N SER A 313 29.15 -14.92 2.44
CA SER A 313 30.54 -14.81 2.90
C SER A 313 31.03 -13.37 3.08
N GLN A 314 30.18 -12.36 2.83
CA GLN A 314 30.51 -10.94 2.93
C GLN A 314 29.90 -10.26 4.16
N GLY A 315 29.47 -11.02 5.17
CA GLY A 315 28.89 -10.46 6.40
C GLY A 315 27.43 -9.99 6.25
N GLU A 316 26.82 -10.15 5.08
CA GLU A 316 25.41 -9.85 4.88
C GLU A 316 24.53 -10.96 5.49
N GLN A 317 23.63 -10.56 6.38
CA GLN A 317 22.57 -11.44 6.87
C GLN A 317 21.37 -11.28 5.94
N SER A 318 20.87 -12.38 5.40
CA SER A 318 19.65 -12.36 4.58
C SER A 318 18.64 -13.38 5.06
N LEU A 319 17.38 -12.98 4.98
CA LEU A 319 16.21 -13.74 5.36
C LEU A 319 15.24 -13.70 4.19
N THR A 320 14.94 -14.86 3.63
CA THR A 320 13.88 -15.00 2.63
C THR A 320 12.69 -15.68 3.28
N ILE A 321 11.53 -15.04 3.13
CA ILE A 321 10.25 -15.49 3.62
C ILE A 321 9.36 -15.71 2.40
N HIS A 322 8.70 -16.85 2.37
CA HIS A 322 7.73 -17.21 1.35
C HIS A 322 6.42 -17.62 2.02
N TRP A 323 5.31 -17.06 1.55
CA TRP A 323 3.99 -17.42 2.01
C TRP A 323 2.96 -17.33 0.89
N ASN A 324 1.89 -18.11 1.03
CA ASN A 324 0.76 -18.09 0.11
C ASN A 324 -0.38 -17.32 0.77
N ALA A 325 -0.96 -16.35 0.06
CA ALA A 325 -2.17 -15.67 0.47
C ALA A 325 -3.28 -15.99 -0.53
N GLY A 326 -4.01 -17.09 -0.29
CA GLY A 326 -4.98 -17.61 -1.26
C GLY A 326 -4.28 -18.23 -2.47
N SER A 327 -4.56 -17.70 -3.67
CA SER A 327 -3.90 -18.13 -4.91
C SER A 327 -2.66 -17.30 -5.28
N GLU A 328 -2.36 -16.26 -4.49
CA GLU A 328 -1.24 -15.37 -4.73
C GLU A 328 0.02 -15.83 -3.98
N GLU A 329 1.10 -15.99 -4.74
CA GLU A 329 2.44 -16.25 -4.20
C GLU A 329 3.02 -14.92 -3.70
N LYS A 330 3.42 -14.87 -2.44
CA LYS A 330 4.02 -13.69 -1.81
C LYS A 330 5.41 -13.99 -1.30
N TRP A 331 6.33 -13.07 -1.56
CA TRP A 331 7.72 -13.18 -1.16
C TRP A 331 8.13 -11.93 -0.41
N ALA A 332 8.94 -12.11 0.64
CA ALA A 332 9.68 -11.03 1.26
C ALA A 332 11.14 -11.44 1.41
N VAL A 333 12.04 -10.58 0.97
CA VAL A 333 13.48 -10.73 1.18
C VAL A 333 13.95 -9.56 2.02
N ILE A 334 14.52 -9.89 3.16
CA ILE A 334 15.07 -8.94 4.11
C ILE A 334 16.58 -9.18 4.15
N PHE A 335 17.38 -8.13 3.99
CA PHE A 335 18.81 -8.26 4.19
C PHE A 335 19.40 -7.04 4.89
N LEU A 336 20.29 -7.34 5.83
CA LEU A 336 21.03 -6.36 6.61
C LEU A 336 22.39 -6.13 5.96
N ARG A 337 22.76 -4.85 5.82
CA ARG A 337 24.07 -4.44 5.34
C ARG A 337 24.51 -3.16 6.06
N GLY A 338 25.56 -3.26 6.87
CA GLY A 338 26.00 -2.17 7.73
C GLY A 338 24.85 -1.64 8.59
N SER A 339 24.62 -0.33 8.54
CA SER A 339 23.54 0.32 9.30
C SER A 339 22.19 0.42 8.56
N ALA A 340 21.98 -0.33 7.47
CA ALA A 340 20.69 -0.34 6.76
C ALA A 340 20.07 -1.74 6.68
N VAL A 341 18.77 -1.79 6.87
CA VAL A 341 17.93 -2.96 6.60
C VAL A 341 17.16 -2.73 5.33
N ASN A 342 17.30 -3.64 4.38
CA ASN A 342 16.68 -3.57 3.07
C ASN A 342 15.57 -4.62 3.01
N LEU A 343 14.39 -4.21 2.57
CA LEU A 343 13.22 -5.05 2.46
C LEU A 343 12.71 -4.99 1.02
N VAL A 344 12.50 -6.17 0.44
CA VAL A 344 11.81 -6.32 -0.84
C VAL A 344 10.60 -7.20 -0.62
N GLN A 345 9.40 -6.69 -0.90
CA GLN A 345 8.15 -7.44 -0.81
C GLN A 345 7.53 -7.53 -2.19
N SER A 346 7.04 -8.69 -2.59
CA SER A 346 6.35 -8.86 -3.86
C SER A 346 5.03 -9.59 -3.71
N ASN A 347 4.03 -9.15 -4.47
CA ASN A 347 2.76 -9.83 -4.61
C ASN A 347 2.57 -10.31 -6.06
N GLY A 348 2.33 -11.61 -6.26
CA GLY A 348 2.06 -12.20 -7.57
C GLY A 348 3.27 -12.25 -8.51
N VAL A 349 4.45 -11.81 -8.09
CA VAL A 349 5.67 -11.82 -8.89
C VAL A 349 6.28 -13.20 -8.88
N ASN A 350 6.47 -13.80 -10.06
CA ASN A 350 7.15 -15.08 -10.14
C ASN A 350 8.59 -15.00 -9.61
N LYS A 351 9.06 -16.12 -9.04
CA LYS A 351 10.38 -16.22 -8.40
C LYS A 351 11.56 -15.80 -9.29
N ALA A 352 11.53 -16.09 -10.59
CA ALA A 352 12.64 -15.75 -11.50
C ALA A 352 12.76 -14.23 -11.72
N ASN A 353 11.64 -13.56 -11.93
CA ASN A 353 11.58 -12.11 -12.05
C ASN A 353 11.98 -11.43 -10.75
N LEU A 354 11.48 -11.93 -9.61
CA LEU A 354 11.87 -11.44 -8.29
C LEU A 354 13.38 -11.54 -8.08
N GLN A 355 13.99 -12.69 -8.42
CA GLN A 355 15.44 -12.86 -8.28
C GLN A 355 16.24 -11.87 -9.12
N LYS A 356 15.80 -11.60 -10.36
CA LYS A 356 16.45 -10.60 -11.24
C LYS A 356 16.35 -9.20 -10.63
N MET A 357 15.19 -8.83 -10.12
CA MET A 357 14.95 -7.55 -9.45
C MET A 357 15.78 -7.41 -8.17
N LEU A 358 15.87 -8.47 -7.36
CA LEU A 358 16.71 -8.51 -6.16
C LEU A 358 18.19 -8.32 -6.48
N ASN A 359 18.70 -8.98 -7.52
CA ASN A 359 20.09 -8.83 -7.92
C ASN A 359 20.40 -7.40 -8.36
N THR A 360 19.48 -6.78 -9.10
CA THR A 360 19.59 -5.37 -9.52
C THR A 360 19.64 -4.45 -8.31
N PHE A 361 18.73 -4.65 -7.35
CA PHE A 361 18.67 -3.83 -6.14
C PHE A 361 19.93 -3.97 -5.27
N LYS A 362 20.43 -5.20 -5.07
CA LYS A 362 21.69 -5.44 -4.34
C LYS A 362 22.87 -4.73 -5.00
N GLN A 363 22.97 -4.81 -6.33
CA GLN A 363 24.02 -4.12 -7.08
C GLN A 363 23.97 -2.60 -6.89
N LYS A 364 22.78 -1.99 -6.81
CA LYS A 364 22.66 -0.54 -6.56
C LYS A 364 23.09 -0.15 -5.16
N ILE A 365 22.73 -0.95 -4.16
CA ILE A 365 23.18 -0.74 -2.78
C ILE A 365 24.71 -0.83 -2.71
N GLU A 366 25.32 -1.80 -3.40
CA GLU A 366 26.79 -1.92 -3.50
C GLU A 366 27.46 -0.71 -4.17
N ILE A 367 26.80 -0.13 -5.18
CA ILE A 367 27.31 1.06 -5.88
C ILE A 367 27.15 2.31 -5.01
N ALA A 368 26.05 2.44 -4.27
CA ALA A 368 25.79 3.61 -3.41
C ALA A 368 26.66 3.65 -2.14
N ASP A 369 27.18 2.48 -1.71
CA ASP A 369 28.17 2.36 -0.63
C ASP A 369 29.55 2.90 -1.03
N LYS A 370 29.91 2.80 -2.30
CA LYS A 370 31.20 3.25 -2.85
C LYS A 370 31.18 4.74 -3.14
#